data_AF-A0A8B3LPQ0-F1
#
_entry.id   AF-A0A8B3LPQ0-F1
#
_cell.length_a   1.000
_cell.length_b   1.000
_cell.length_c   1.000
_cell.angle_alpha   90.00
_cell.angle_beta   90.00
_cell.angle_gamma   90.00
#
_symmetry.space_group_name_H-M   'P 1'
#
loop_
_entity.id
_entity.type
_entity.pdbx_description
1 polymer ?
#
loop_
_entity_poly.entity_id
_entity_poly.type
_entity_poly.pdbx_seq_one_letter_code
_entity_poly.pdbx_strand_id
1 'polypeptide(L)'
;MTRLVATLFFVAISAFPAVPALAAQCAARADMIKALGEKFHESEAARGLVNPSLILEIFVSDQGTWTILATDTHGQSCVITAGEG
;
A
#
# COMPACT_ATOMS: atom_id res chain seq x y z
N MET A 1 44.49 16.36 47.15
CA MET A 1 43.06 16.74 47.00
C MET A 1 42.76 16.87 45.53
N THR A 2 42.36 15.79 44.87
CA THR A 2 41.88 15.84 43.48
C THR A 2 41.03 14.60 43.27
N ARG A 3 39.71 14.76 43.44
CA ARG A 3 38.74 13.67 43.19
C ARG A 3 38.55 13.56 41.68
N LEU A 4 39.06 12.48 41.09
CA LEU A 4 38.77 12.09 39.71
C LEU A 4 37.30 11.69 39.63
N VAL A 5 36.45 12.61 39.18
CA VAL A 5 35.06 12.31 38.80
C VAL A 5 35.13 11.81 37.35
N ALA A 6 35.13 10.50 37.18
CA ALA A 6 35.03 9.88 35.87
C ALA A 6 33.56 9.96 35.41
N THR A 7 33.26 10.97 34.59
CA THR A 7 31.93 11.18 34.00
C THR A 7 31.67 10.09 32.96
N LEU A 8 30.86 9.08 33.32
CA LEU A 8 30.38 8.06 32.40
C LEU A 8 29.42 8.70 31.38
N PHE A 9 29.85 8.78 30.11
CA PHE A 9 29.00 9.19 29.00
C PHE A 9 28.07 8.02 28.63
N PHE A 10 26.80 8.10 29.04
CA PHE A 10 25.78 7.12 28.68
C PHE A 10 25.28 7.44 27.27
N VAL A 11 25.78 6.73 26.26
CA VAL A 11 25.28 6.84 24.88
C VAL A 11 23.92 6.14 24.81
N ALA A 12 22.84 6.92 24.85
CA ALA A 12 21.50 6.42 24.60
C ALA A 12 21.33 6.11 23.10
N ILE A 13 21.44 4.84 22.73
CA ILE A 13 21.10 4.36 21.38
C ILE A 13 19.59 4.46 21.22
N SER A 14 19.12 5.47 20.49
CA SER A 14 17.72 5.62 20.12
C SER A 14 17.39 4.57 19.06
N ALA A 15 16.79 3.45 19.47
CA ALA A 15 16.20 2.51 18.52
C ALA A 15 14.93 3.15 17.93
N PHE A 16 15.01 3.67 16.71
CA PHE A 16 13.82 4.06 15.96
C PHE A 16 13.05 2.80 15.55
N PRO A 17 11.76 2.64 15.91
CA PRO A 17 10.96 1.56 15.37
C PRO A 17 10.81 1.76 13.87
N ALA A 18 11.28 0.79 13.07
CA ALA A 18 10.98 0.74 11.66
C ALA A 18 9.48 0.46 11.51
N VAL A 19 8.73 1.43 10.98
CA VAL A 19 7.33 1.22 10.62
C VAL A 19 7.32 0.26 9.43
N PRO A 20 6.59 -0.86 9.47
CA PRO A 20 6.47 -1.72 8.30
C PRO A 20 5.82 -0.90 7.18
N ALA A 21 6.55 -0.68 6.10
CA ALA A 21 5.95 -0.21 4.87
C ALA A 21 4.90 -1.26 4.48
N LEU A 22 3.63 -0.87 4.36
CA LEU A 22 2.64 -1.73 3.71
C LEU A 22 3.21 -2.05 2.33
N ALA A 23 3.71 -3.27 2.15
CA ALA A 23 4.09 -3.75 0.84
C ALA A 23 2.83 -3.64 -0.03
N ALA A 24 2.92 -2.92 -1.15
CA ALA A 24 1.81 -2.83 -2.08
C ALA A 24 1.34 -4.26 -2.40
N GLN A 25 0.08 -4.57 -2.12
CA GLN A 25 -0.46 -5.88 -2.47
C GLN A 25 -0.64 -5.94 -3.98
N CYS A 26 0.33 -6.57 -4.63
CA CYS A 26 0.36 -6.73 -6.07
C CYS A 26 0.10 -8.20 -6.45
N ALA A 27 -0.66 -8.41 -7.52
CA ALA A 27 -0.85 -9.70 -8.15
C ALA A 27 -1.13 -9.52 -9.65
N ALA A 28 -1.34 -10.61 -10.38
CA ALA A 28 -1.86 -10.51 -11.75
C ALA A 28 -3.21 -9.80 -11.71
N ARG A 29 -3.45 -8.86 -12.64
CA ARG A 29 -4.68 -8.07 -12.71
C ARG A 29 -5.94 -8.95 -12.71
N ALA A 30 -5.90 -10.08 -13.39
CA ALA A 30 -7.02 -11.03 -13.43
C ALA A 30 -7.37 -11.58 -12.04
N ASP A 31 -6.36 -11.91 -11.23
CA ASP A 31 -6.56 -12.41 -9.86
C ASP A 31 -7.07 -11.32 -8.94
N MET A 32 -6.58 -10.08 -9.10
CA MET A 32 -7.06 -8.92 -8.35
C MET A 32 -8.56 -8.67 -8.62
N ILE A 33 -8.95 -8.58 -9.89
CA ILE A 33 -10.35 -8.33 -10.28
C ILE A 33 -11.26 -9.45 -9.80
N LYS A 34 -10.80 -10.70 -9.94
CA LYS A 34 -11.54 -11.86 -9.42
C LYS A 34 -11.74 -11.74 -7.91
N ALA A 35 -10.69 -11.44 -7.16
CA ALA A 35 -10.77 -11.30 -5.71
C ALA A 35 -11.68 -10.14 -5.29
N LEU A 36 -11.60 -8.99 -5.98
CA LEU A 36 -12.46 -7.83 -5.73
C LEU A 36 -13.94 -8.16 -5.97
N GLY A 37 -14.25 -8.80 -7.09
CA GLY A 37 -15.61 -9.21 -7.41
C GLY A 37 -16.17 -10.30 -6.48
N GLU A 38 -15.37 -11.31 -6.13
CA GLU A 38 -15.83 -12.42 -5.29
C GLU A 38 -15.96 -12.06 -3.81
N LYS A 39 -15.06 -11.21 -3.28
CA LYS A 39 -14.99 -10.91 -1.84
C LYS A 39 -15.68 -9.61 -1.44
N PHE A 40 -15.62 -8.61 -2.30
CA PHE A 40 -16.13 -7.26 -2.01
C PHE A 40 -17.30 -6.87 -2.90
N HIS A 41 -17.65 -7.71 -3.88
CA HIS A 41 -18.66 -7.40 -4.89
C HIS A 41 -18.37 -6.10 -5.65
N GLU A 42 -17.08 -5.78 -5.78
CA GLU A 42 -16.65 -4.59 -6.50
C GLU A 42 -16.51 -4.88 -7.99
N SER A 43 -16.91 -3.92 -8.81
CA SER A 43 -16.78 -3.96 -10.26
C SER A 43 -16.13 -2.68 -10.77
N GLU A 44 -15.51 -2.74 -11.96
CA GLU A 44 -14.78 -1.61 -12.52
C GLU A 44 -15.73 -0.44 -12.83
N ALA A 45 -15.54 0.67 -12.12
CA ALA A 45 -16.28 1.91 -12.32
C ALA A 45 -15.59 2.82 -13.33
N ALA A 46 -14.25 2.84 -13.33
CA ALA A 46 -13.46 3.68 -14.21
C ALA A 46 -12.05 3.13 -14.45
N ARG A 47 -11.48 3.50 -15.60
CA ARG A 47 -10.11 3.19 -15.98
C ARG A 47 -9.50 4.38 -16.73
N GLY A 48 -8.27 4.75 -16.38
CA GLY A 48 -7.56 5.87 -16.99
C GLY A 48 -6.09 5.57 -17.21
N LEU A 49 -5.55 5.99 -18.35
CA LEU A 49 -4.11 5.94 -18.62
C LEU A 49 -3.45 7.11 -17.86
N VAL A 50 -2.52 6.79 -16.96
CA VAL A 50 -1.72 7.81 -16.26
C VAL A 50 -0.52 8.21 -17.12
N ASN A 51 0.12 7.22 -17.75
CA ASN A 51 1.20 7.37 -18.70
C ASN A 51 1.29 6.08 -19.56
N PRO A 52 2.13 6.01 -20.61
CA PRO A 52 2.19 4.84 -21.49
C PRO A 52 2.47 3.49 -20.81
N SER A 53 2.97 3.49 -19.57
CA SER A 53 3.34 2.28 -18.83
C SER A 53 2.42 1.98 -17.63
N LEU A 54 1.41 2.82 -17.37
CA LEU A 54 0.60 2.71 -16.15
C LEU A 54 -0.85 3.12 -16.39
N ILE A 55 -1.77 2.24 -15.98
CA ILE A 55 -3.21 2.47 -15.93
C ILE A 55 -3.65 2.53 -14.48
N LEU A 56 -4.52 3.49 -14.14
CA LEU A 56 -5.25 3.53 -12.88
C LEU A 56 -6.66 2.99 -13.08
N GLU A 57 -7.14 2.18 -12.15
CA GLU A 57 -8.44 1.51 -12.20
C GLU A 57 -9.19 1.73 -10.89
N ILE A 58 -10.48 2.04 -10.96
CA ILE A 58 -11.34 2.27 -9.80
C ILE A 58 -12.41 1.19 -9.81
N PHE A 59 -12.56 0.49 -8.69
CA PHE A 59 -13.55 -0.55 -8.46
C PHE A 59 -14.46 -0.13 -7.31
N VAL A 60 -15.76 -0.37 -7.44
CA VAL A 60 -16.78 0.01 -6.45
C VAL A 60 -17.85 -1.07 -6.31
N SER A 61 -18.45 -1.19 -5.13
CA SER A 61 -19.62 -2.03 -4.87
C SER A 61 -20.84 -1.19 -4.50
N ASP A 62 -22.04 -1.74 -4.71
CA ASP A 62 -23.29 -1.12 -4.25
C ASP A 62 -23.40 -1.05 -2.72
N GLN A 63 -22.54 -1.80 -2.01
CA GLN A 63 -22.45 -1.81 -0.54
C GLN A 63 -21.51 -0.73 0.02
N GLY A 64 -20.91 0.09 -0.86
CA GLY A 64 -20.08 1.24 -0.47
C GLY A 64 -18.58 0.96 -0.37
N THR A 65 -18.13 -0.28 -0.61
CA THR A 65 -16.69 -0.57 -0.66
C THR A 65 -16.08 -0.12 -1.98
N TRP A 66 -14.81 0.25 -1.96
CA TRP A 66 -14.07 0.65 -3.15
C TRP A 66 -12.58 0.34 -3.06
N THR A 67 -11.96 0.11 -4.22
CA THR A 67 -10.53 -0.15 -4.36
C THR A 67 -9.98 0.60 -5.58
N ILE A 68 -8.81 1.22 -5.44
CA ILE A 68 -8.06 1.80 -6.56
C ILE A 68 -6.81 0.95 -6.80
N LEU A 69 -6.68 0.46 -8.04
CA LEU A 69 -5.53 -0.29 -8.51
C LEU A 69 -4.67 0.53 -9.47
N ALA A 70 -3.38 0.25 -9.49
CA ALA A 70 -2.50 0.65 -10.59
C ALA A 70 -1.97 -0.59 -11.31
N THR A 71 -2.14 -0.64 -12.62
CA THR A 71 -1.78 -1.76 -13.49
C THR A 71 -0.69 -1.33 -14.46
N ASP A 72 0.38 -2.13 -14.52
CA ASP A 72 1.48 -1.94 -15.47
C ASP A 72 1.25 -2.66 -16.82
N THR A 73 2.18 -2.48 -17.75
CA THR A 73 2.11 -3.12 -19.08
C THR A 73 2.37 -4.62 -19.07
N HIS A 74 2.86 -5.18 -17.95
CA HIS A 74 3.03 -6.63 -17.76
C HIS A 74 1.78 -7.29 -17.19
N GLY A 75 0.72 -6.51 -16.91
CA GLY A 75 -0.52 -7.01 -16.32
C GLY A 75 -0.41 -7.26 -14.81
N GLN A 76 0.62 -6.74 -14.15
CA GLN A 76 0.68 -6.69 -12.69
C GLN A 76 -0.15 -5.51 -12.20
N SER A 77 -0.98 -5.76 -11.20
CA SER A 77 -1.85 -4.76 -10.60
C SER A 77 -1.61 -4.70 -9.10
N CYS A 78 -1.45 -3.48 -8.56
CA CYS A 78 -1.19 -3.23 -7.15
C CYS A 78 -2.30 -2.38 -6.53
N VAL A 79 -2.71 -2.70 -5.30
CA VAL A 79 -3.59 -1.81 -4.52
C VAL A 79 -2.85 -0.53 -4.17
N ILE A 80 -3.41 0.60 -4.58
CA ILE A 80 -2.91 1.94 -4.19
C ILE A 80 -3.63 2.41 -2.93
N THR A 81 -4.95 2.21 -2.89
CA THR A 81 -5.80 2.55 -1.75
C THR A 81 -7.12 1.79 -1.84
N ALA A 82 -7.77 1.58 -0.70
CA ALA A 82 -9.08 0.96 -0.59
C ALA A 82 -9.82 1.56 0.62
N GLY A 83 -11.15 1.47 0.62
CA GLY A 83 -11.98 1.97 1.70
C GLY A 83 -13.46 1.61 1.55
N GLU A 84 -14.27 2.25 2.38
CA GLU A 84 -15.72 2.11 2.45
C GLU A 84 -16.37 3.49 2.67
N GLY A 85 -17.64 3.67 2.25
CA GLY A 85 -18.39 4.93 2.42
C GLY A 85 -19.83 4.89 1.94
#